data_AF-A0A9D5EPT6-F1
#
_entry.id   AF-A0A9D5EPT6-F1
#
_cell.length_a   1.000
_cell.length_b   1.000
_cell.length_c   1.000
_cell.angle_alpha   90.00
_cell.angle_beta   90.00
_cell.angle_gamma   90.00
#
_symmetry.space_group_name_H-M   'P 1'
#
loop_
_entity.id
_entity.type
_entity.pdbx_description
1 polymer ?
#
loop_
_entity_poly.entity_id
_entity_poly.type
_entity_poly.pdbx_seq_one_letter_code
_entity_poly.pdbx_strand_id
1 'polypeptide(L)'
;MGLSYFYVNRDKVQFFDSGLACSNNRFNRVGTEPGSRALAILLSEHGTWQGDRIAVVGDTSEEFEELVIRGIDIVVEAELMLTNFDGLGWVEERLDASISMFQRMCCYALLLRRADVAAMLDRKYGIGKWQGRYENHLQDNTDLWTQRVIDAKNRGLDLMRRRGG
;
A
#
# COMPACT_ATOMS: atom_id res chain seq x y z
N MET A 1 18.18 10.82 7.13
CA MET A 1 16.90 10.10 6.89
C MET A 1 15.88 11.14 6.41
N GLY A 2 15.08 10.81 5.40
CA GLY A 2 13.99 11.69 4.94
C GLY A 2 12.79 11.59 5.89
N LEU A 3 12.05 12.68 6.05
CA LEU A 3 10.74 12.67 6.70
C LEU A 3 9.74 11.95 5.79
N SER A 4 8.81 11.20 6.34
CA SER A 4 7.70 10.56 5.59
C SER A 4 6.39 11.27 5.91
N TYR A 5 5.48 11.33 4.93
CA TYR A 5 4.19 12.00 5.08
C TYR A 5 3.04 11.01 4.85
N PHE A 6 1.94 11.20 5.56
CA PHE A 6 0.77 10.34 5.55
C PHE A 6 -0.48 11.13 5.22
N TYR A 7 -1.35 10.57 4.41
CA TYR A 7 -2.72 11.05 4.27
C TYR A 7 -3.56 10.48 5.40
N VAL A 8 -4.28 11.35 6.09
CA VAL A 8 -5.04 11.00 7.30
C VAL A 8 -6.49 11.43 7.12
N ASN A 9 -7.40 10.47 7.26
CA ASN A 9 -8.83 10.72 7.39
C ASN A 9 -9.18 10.86 8.86
N ARG A 10 -9.59 12.07 9.26
CA ARG A 10 -9.90 12.42 10.65
C ARG A 10 -11.23 11.87 11.13
N ASP A 11 -12.18 11.69 10.21
CA ASP A 11 -13.53 11.24 10.55
C ASP A 11 -13.57 9.72 10.75
N LYS A 12 -12.74 9.00 9.98
CA LYS A 12 -12.64 7.53 10.06
C LYS A 12 -11.44 7.04 10.85
N VAL A 13 -10.54 7.93 11.26
CA VAL A 13 -9.27 7.60 11.94
C VAL A 13 -8.46 6.57 11.13
N GLN A 14 -8.38 6.79 9.82
CA GLN A 14 -7.66 5.95 8.87
C GLN A 14 -6.49 6.72 8.28
N PHE A 15 -5.41 6.02 7.93
CA PHE A 15 -4.27 6.65 7.29
C PHE A 15 -3.50 5.70 6.39
N PHE A 16 -2.73 6.27 5.47
CA PHE A 16 -1.76 5.54 4.66
C PHE A 16 -0.64 6.47 4.21
N ASP A 17 0.49 5.88 3.80
CA ASP A 17 1.66 6.61 3.32
C ASP A 17 1.33 7.39 2.03
N SER A 18 1.62 8.69 2.01
CA SER A 18 1.38 9.57 0.85
C SER A 18 2.23 9.22 -0.39
N GLY A 19 3.29 8.42 -0.21
CA GLY A 19 4.15 7.87 -1.24
C GLY A 19 3.81 6.45 -1.66
N LEU A 20 2.77 5.81 -1.09
CA LEU A 20 2.26 4.45 -1.34
C LEU A 20 3.16 3.55 -2.21
N ALA A 21 4.31 3.20 -1.62
CA ALA A 21 5.39 2.32 -2.08
C ALA A 21 6.69 2.94 -2.62
N CYS A 22 6.80 4.27 -2.68
CA CYS A 22 8.05 5.01 -2.78
C CYS A 22 8.23 5.85 -1.50
N SER A 23 9.45 5.97 -0.99
CA SER A 23 9.73 6.87 0.14
C SER A 23 9.46 8.32 -0.27
N ASN A 24 8.50 8.97 0.38
CA ASN A 24 8.22 10.38 0.20
C ASN A 24 9.21 11.21 1.02
N ASN A 25 10.49 11.15 0.64
CA ASN A 25 11.54 11.90 1.33
C ASN A 25 11.43 13.40 1.01
N ARG A 26 12.17 14.25 1.74
CA ARG A 26 12.28 15.71 1.52
C ARG A 26 12.33 16.18 0.05
N PHE A 27 12.88 15.36 -0.85
CA PHE A 27 13.06 15.69 -2.27
C PHE A 27 11.89 15.24 -3.15
N ASN A 28 11.10 14.27 -2.70
CA ASN A 28 9.83 13.86 -3.29
C ASN A 28 8.69 14.67 -2.64
N ARG A 29 7.68 15.04 -3.41
CA ARG A 29 6.64 15.98 -2.97
C ARG A 29 5.35 15.23 -2.68
N VAL A 30 4.68 15.61 -1.59
CA VAL A 30 3.26 15.23 -1.35
C VAL A 30 2.45 15.57 -2.60
N GLY A 31 1.67 14.62 -3.10
CA GLY A 31 0.84 14.82 -4.28
C GLY A 31 1.42 14.37 -5.63
N THR A 32 2.66 13.83 -5.67
CA THR A 32 3.28 13.38 -6.95
C THR A 32 3.35 11.88 -7.14
N GLU A 33 3.23 11.09 -6.08
CA GLU A 33 3.46 9.64 -6.08
C GLU A 33 2.14 8.84 -6.20
N PRO A 34 2.19 7.51 -6.39
CA PRO A 34 1.00 6.63 -6.44
C PRO A 34 0.01 6.86 -5.28
N GLY A 35 0.50 7.23 -4.09
CA GLY A 35 -0.37 7.58 -2.96
C GLY A 35 -1.32 8.74 -3.23
N SER A 36 -0.93 9.68 -4.08
CA SER A 36 -1.77 10.82 -4.52
C SER A 36 -2.93 10.37 -5.40
N ARG A 37 -2.67 9.37 -6.26
CA ARG A 37 -3.71 8.74 -7.09
C ARG A 37 -4.66 7.92 -6.23
N ALA A 38 -4.12 7.16 -5.28
CA ALA A 38 -4.95 6.45 -4.30
C ALA A 38 -5.84 7.42 -3.50
N LEU A 39 -5.29 8.55 -3.04
CA LEU A 39 -6.07 9.60 -2.39
C LEU A 39 -7.18 10.13 -3.32
N ALA A 40 -6.86 10.43 -4.57
CA ALA A 40 -7.86 10.92 -5.53
C ALA A 40 -9.02 9.92 -5.72
N ILE A 41 -8.73 8.62 -5.79
CA ILE A 41 -9.74 7.56 -5.84
C ILE A 41 -10.57 7.53 -4.56
N LEU A 42 -9.94 7.60 -3.38
CA LEU A 42 -10.63 7.61 -2.08
C LEU A 42 -11.58 8.80 -1.93
N LEU A 43 -11.24 9.95 -2.52
CA LEU A 43 -12.07 11.17 -2.53
C LEU A 43 -13.12 11.19 -3.63
N SER A 44 -13.02 10.31 -4.62
CA SER A 44 -13.97 10.20 -5.73
C SER A 44 -15.32 9.61 -5.29
N GLU A 45 -16.28 9.58 -6.21
CA GLU A 45 -17.59 8.94 -5.97
C GLU A 45 -17.52 7.44 -5.71
N HIS A 46 -16.42 6.79 -6.09
CA HIS A 46 -16.20 5.37 -5.84
C HIS A 46 -15.54 5.11 -4.48
N GLY A 47 -14.89 6.13 -3.93
CA GLY A 47 -14.10 6.05 -2.71
C GLY A 47 -14.92 6.12 -1.44
N THR A 48 -14.31 5.73 -0.33
CA THR A 48 -14.92 5.78 1.00
C THR A 48 -14.65 7.08 1.75
N TRP A 49 -13.76 7.96 1.27
CA TRP A 49 -13.36 9.20 1.95
C TRP A 49 -14.04 10.45 1.38
N GLN A 50 -14.99 10.28 0.45
CA GLN A 50 -15.72 11.40 -0.14
C GLN A 50 -16.46 12.22 0.92
N GLY A 51 -16.11 13.51 1.01
CA GLY A 51 -16.72 14.46 1.94
C GLY A 51 -16.12 14.46 3.35
N ASP A 52 -15.12 13.62 3.62
CA ASP A 52 -14.46 13.54 4.92
C ASP A 52 -13.38 14.63 5.10
N ARG A 53 -13.01 14.89 6.36
CA ARG A 53 -11.91 15.79 6.74
C ARG A 53 -10.57 15.09 6.61
N ILE A 54 -9.77 15.52 5.63
CA ILE A 54 -8.45 14.96 5.34
C ILE A 54 -7.33 15.91 5.76
N ALA A 55 -6.26 15.36 6.33
CA ALA A 55 -5.03 16.06 6.65
C ALA A 55 -3.81 15.35 6.05
N VAL A 56 -2.70 16.07 5.95
CA VAL A 56 -1.37 15.51 5.71
C VAL A 56 -0.56 15.67 6.98
N VAL A 57 0.01 14.58 7.48
CA VAL A 57 0.75 14.54 8.74
C VAL A 57 2.11 13.90 8.51
N GLY A 58 3.18 14.46 9.08
CA GLY A 58 4.53 13.89 9.00
C GLY A 58 4.78 12.85 10.10
N ASP A 59 5.63 11.84 9.84
CA ASP A 59 5.98 10.78 10.80
C ASP A 59 6.63 11.26 12.11
N THR A 60 7.11 12.50 12.14
CA THR A 60 7.78 13.10 13.29
C THR A 60 6.87 13.93 14.18
N SER A 61 5.58 14.04 13.87
CA SER A 61 4.64 14.76 14.72
C SER A 61 4.06 13.85 15.81
N GLU A 62 3.83 14.41 17.00
CA GLU A 62 3.11 13.74 18.10
C GLU A 62 1.72 13.24 17.65
N GLU A 63 1.10 14.01 16.76
CA GLU A 63 -0.18 13.65 16.15
C GLU A 63 -0.13 12.34 15.35
N PHE A 64 0.97 12.07 14.66
CA PHE A 64 1.15 10.81 13.95
C PHE A 64 1.37 9.65 14.94
N GLU A 65 2.15 9.87 16.01
CA GLU A 65 2.35 8.85 17.04
C GLU A 65 1.02 8.43 17.68
N GLU A 66 0.17 9.38 18.05
CA GLU A 66 -1.18 9.08 18.55
C GLU A 66 -2.01 8.31 17.51
N LEU A 67 -1.92 8.71 16.25
CA LEU A 67 -2.66 8.08 15.15
C LEU A 67 -2.21 6.63 14.92
N VAL A 68 -0.92 6.32 15.03
CA VAL A 68 -0.42 4.95 14.90
C VAL A 68 -0.98 4.05 16.00
N ILE A 69 -1.22 4.58 17.19
CA ILE A 69 -1.79 3.82 18.30
C ILE A 69 -3.28 3.55 18.12
N ARG A 70 -4.05 4.54 17.65
CA ARG A 70 -5.53 4.48 17.62
C ARG A 70 -6.15 4.29 16.25
N GLY A 71 -5.40 4.56 15.20
CA GLY A 71 -5.86 4.63 13.83
C GLY A 71 -5.61 3.35 13.06
N ILE A 72 -6.29 3.25 11.92
CA ILE A 72 -6.20 2.09 11.04
C ILE A 72 -5.27 2.43 9.87
N ASP A 73 -4.13 1.74 9.79
CA ASP A 73 -3.26 1.77 8.61
C ASP A 73 -3.92 0.99 7.47
N ILE A 74 -4.43 1.72 6.47
CA ILE A 74 -5.11 1.18 5.29
C ILE A 74 -4.18 1.05 4.08
N VAL A 75 -2.86 1.09 4.26
CA VAL A 75 -1.87 1.06 3.17
C VAL A 75 -2.05 -0.14 2.23
N VAL A 76 -2.33 -1.32 2.78
CA VAL A 76 -2.51 -2.54 1.98
C VAL A 76 -3.77 -2.43 1.14
N GLU A 77 -4.87 -2.04 1.77
CA GLU A 77 -6.15 -1.87 1.10
C GLU A 77 -6.05 -0.79 0.01
N ALA A 78 -5.37 0.33 0.29
CA ALA A 78 -5.22 1.44 -0.65
C ALA A 78 -4.35 1.04 -1.85
N GLU A 79 -3.29 0.26 -1.64
CA GLU A 79 -2.43 -0.23 -2.72
C GLU A 79 -3.17 -1.25 -3.60
N LEU A 80 -3.92 -2.18 -3.00
CA LEU A 80 -4.76 -3.12 -3.74
C LEU A 80 -5.87 -2.41 -4.53
N MET A 81 -6.49 -1.39 -3.93
CA MET A 81 -7.46 -0.52 -4.60
C MET A 81 -6.81 0.15 -5.82
N LEU A 82 -5.64 0.76 -5.66
CA LEU A 82 -4.93 1.41 -6.75
C LEU A 82 -4.57 0.42 -7.86
N THR A 83 -4.07 -0.77 -7.51
CA THR A 83 -3.80 -1.83 -8.48
C THR A 83 -5.06 -2.27 -9.22
N ASN A 84 -6.23 -2.29 -8.58
CA ASN A 84 -7.48 -2.64 -9.25
C ASN A 84 -7.92 -1.55 -10.25
N PHE A 85 -7.62 -0.28 -9.99
CA PHE A 85 -7.92 0.84 -10.90
C PHE A 85 -6.92 0.96 -12.04
N ASP A 86 -5.63 0.92 -11.72
CA ASP A 86 -4.54 1.23 -12.65
C ASP A 86 -3.94 -0.01 -13.32
N GLY A 87 -4.28 -1.20 -12.82
CA GLY A 87 -3.59 -2.43 -13.16
C GLY A 87 -2.21 -2.53 -12.51
N LEU A 88 -1.43 -3.50 -12.98
CA LEU A 88 -0.13 -3.88 -12.42
C LEU A 88 1.09 -3.31 -13.18
N GLY A 89 0.90 -2.62 -14.31
CA GLY A 89 2.02 -2.23 -15.19
C GLY A 89 3.07 -1.36 -14.49
N TRP A 90 2.64 -0.36 -13.72
CA TRP A 90 3.53 0.52 -12.97
C TRP A 90 4.30 -0.19 -11.85
N VAL A 91 3.73 -1.27 -11.31
CA VAL A 91 4.39 -2.11 -10.30
C VAL A 91 5.47 -2.95 -10.97
N GLU A 92 5.14 -3.57 -12.10
CA GLU A 92 6.03 -4.48 -12.82
C GLU A 92 7.35 -3.79 -13.21
N GLU A 93 7.30 -2.53 -13.63
CA GLU A 93 8.48 -1.71 -13.95
C GLU A 93 9.37 -1.41 -12.74
N ARG A 94 8.80 -1.36 -11.53
CA ARG A 94 9.50 -0.95 -10.29
C ARG A 94 10.04 -2.12 -9.48
N LEU A 95 9.61 -3.35 -9.76
CA LEU A 95 9.95 -4.55 -8.99
C LEU A 95 11.48 -4.78 -8.83
N ASP A 96 12.28 -4.48 -9.85
CA ASP A 96 13.75 -4.67 -9.77
C ASP A 96 14.47 -3.49 -9.09
N ALA A 97 13.85 -2.31 -9.10
CA ALA A 97 14.40 -1.10 -8.51
C ALA A 97 14.10 -0.97 -7.01
N SER A 98 13.16 -1.76 -6.49
CA SER A 98 12.72 -1.69 -5.09
C SER A 98 12.48 -3.07 -4.50
N ILE A 99 13.38 -3.50 -3.62
CA ILE A 99 13.20 -4.74 -2.84
C ILE A 99 11.90 -4.72 -2.03
N SER A 100 11.52 -3.54 -1.51
CA SER A 100 10.28 -3.36 -0.79
C SER A 100 9.08 -3.62 -1.69
N MET A 101 9.08 -3.14 -2.93
CA MET A 101 8.01 -3.44 -3.88
C MET A 101 7.92 -4.95 -4.19
N PHE A 102 9.07 -5.60 -4.35
CA PHE A 102 9.12 -7.05 -4.57
C PHE A 102 8.52 -7.83 -3.41
N GLN A 103 8.88 -7.51 -2.16
CA GLN A 103 8.30 -8.11 -0.96
C GLN A 103 6.77 -7.96 -0.95
N ARG A 104 6.27 -6.76 -1.23
CA ARG A 104 4.82 -6.46 -1.22
C ARG A 104 4.05 -7.36 -2.16
N MET A 105 4.53 -7.49 -3.40
CA MET A 105 3.91 -8.32 -4.42
C MET A 105 3.96 -9.81 -4.06
N CYS A 106 5.06 -10.27 -3.47
CA CYS A 106 5.14 -11.65 -2.97
C CYS A 106 4.08 -11.90 -1.88
N CYS A 107 3.93 -10.98 -0.92
CA CYS A 107 2.91 -11.10 0.13
C CYS A 107 1.49 -11.11 -0.47
N TYR A 108 1.19 -10.28 -1.46
CA TYR A 108 -0.12 -10.30 -2.12
C TYR A 108 -0.38 -11.60 -2.89
N ALA A 109 0.62 -12.10 -3.62
CA ALA A 109 0.51 -13.37 -4.33
C ALA A 109 0.26 -14.54 -3.36
N LEU A 110 0.99 -14.59 -2.23
CA LEU A 110 0.96 -15.72 -1.30
C LEU A 110 -0.16 -15.64 -0.27
N LEU A 111 -0.29 -14.52 0.44
CA LEU A 111 -1.19 -14.39 1.60
C LEU A 111 -2.61 -14.02 1.18
N LEU A 112 -2.74 -13.20 0.14
CA LEU A 112 -4.03 -12.78 -0.42
C LEU A 112 -4.46 -13.61 -1.63
N ARG A 113 -3.59 -14.51 -2.12
CA ARG A 113 -3.85 -15.39 -3.27
C ARG A 113 -4.26 -14.62 -4.53
N ARG A 114 -3.64 -13.47 -4.77
CA ARG A 114 -3.87 -12.64 -5.97
C ARG A 114 -3.24 -13.29 -7.20
N ALA A 115 -4.06 -13.97 -8.01
CA ALA A 115 -3.61 -14.71 -9.19
C ALA A 115 -3.00 -13.81 -10.28
N ASP A 116 -3.50 -12.58 -10.42
CA ASP A 116 -2.96 -11.56 -11.32
C ASP A 116 -1.54 -11.13 -10.92
N VAL A 117 -1.29 -10.96 -9.62
CA VAL A 117 0.05 -10.65 -9.07
C VAL A 117 0.98 -11.84 -9.25
N ALA A 118 0.54 -13.06 -8.94
CA ALA A 118 1.32 -14.27 -9.15
C ALA A 118 1.71 -14.43 -10.64
N ALA A 119 0.77 -14.23 -11.56
CA ALA A 119 1.03 -14.30 -12.99
C ALA A 119 2.03 -13.22 -13.45
N MET A 120 1.97 -12.01 -12.90
CA MET A 120 2.97 -10.97 -13.17
C MET A 120 4.37 -11.40 -12.70
N LEU A 121 4.49 -11.92 -11.47
CA LEU A 121 5.77 -12.39 -10.94
C LEU A 121 6.33 -13.58 -11.74
N ASP A 122 5.47 -14.52 -12.14
CA ASP A 122 5.84 -15.65 -13.00
C ASP A 122 6.34 -15.20 -14.37
N ARG A 123 5.69 -14.20 -14.99
CA ARG A 123 6.17 -13.64 -16.26
C ARG A 123 7.53 -12.95 -16.12
N LYS A 124 7.72 -12.18 -15.04
CA LYS A 124 8.92 -11.36 -14.85
C LYS A 124 10.14 -12.17 -14.41
N TYR A 125 9.96 -13.10 -13.46
CA TYR A 125 11.07 -13.84 -12.85
C TYR A 125 11.13 -15.31 -13.26
N GLY A 126 10.05 -15.84 -13.83
CA GLY A 126 9.87 -17.26 -14.12
C GLY A 126 9.11 -17.99 -13.01
N ILE A 127 8.35 -19.00 -13.41
CA ILE A 127 7.52 -19.83 -12.52
C ILE A 127 8.38 -20.44 -11.42
N GLY A 128 7.98 -20.26 -10.16
CA GLY A 128 8.66 -20.83 -8.98
C GLY A 128 9.93 -20.08 -8.54
N LYS A 129 10.49 -19.20 -9.37
CA LYS A 129 11.77 -18.54 -9.10
C LYS A 129 11.65 -17.38 -8.11
N TRP A 130 10.55 -16.63 -8.17
CA TRP A 130 10.34 -15.50 -7.27
C TRP A 130 10.04 -15.97 -5.83
N GLN A 131 9.42 -17.13 -5.66
CA GLN A 131 9.20 -17.75 -4.34
C GLN A 131 10.55 -18.06 -3.67
N GLY A 132 11.46 -18.75 -4.37
CA GLY A 132 12.79 -19.05 -3.83
C GLY A 132 13.60 -17.78 -3.54
N ARG A 133 13.48 -16.74 -4.37
CA ARG A 133 14.09 -15.42 -4.11
C ARG A 133 13.53 -14.78 -2.84
N TYR A 134 12.23 -14.86 -2.63
CA TYR A 134 11.56 -14.30 -1.46
C TYR A 134 11.89 -15.10 -0.19
N GLU A 135 11.90 -16.43 -0.24
CA GLU A 135 12.33 -17.30 0.86
C GLU A 135 13.76 -16.98 1.33
N ASN A 136 14.71 -16.86 0.39
CA ASN A 136 16.08 -16.46 0.71
C ASN A 136 16.14 -15.07 1.36
N HIS A 137 15.31 -14.13 0.89
CA HIS A 137 15.25 -12.79 1.47
C HIS A 137 14.75 -12.80 2.92
N LEU A 138 13.77 -13.67 3.25
CA LEU A 138 13.20 -13.81 4.59
C LEU A 138 14.16 -14.46 5.60
N GLN A 139 15.11 -15.29 5.15
CA GLN A 139 16.10 -15.90 6.06
C GLN A 139 16.98 -14.84 6.73
N ASP A 140 17.26 -13.75 6.01
CA ASP A 140 18.15 -12.69 6.47
C ASP A 140 17.40 -11.47 7.05
N ASN A 141 16.06 -11.42 6.98
CA ASN A 141 15.28 -10.23 7.33
C ASN A 141 13.91 -10.53 7.94
N THR A 142 13.43 -9.62 8.81
CA THR A 142 12.03 -9.65 9.29
C THR A 142 11.09 -8.98 8.28
N ASP A 143 10.03 -9.67 7.88
CA ASP A 143 9.04 -9.12 6.96
C ASP A 143 7.93 -8.34 7.68
N LEU A 144 8.19 -7.04 7.88
CA LEU A 144 7.21 -6.09 8.41
C LEU A 144 5.98 -5.95 7.50
N TRP A 145 6.10 -6.23 6.20
CA TRP A 145 4.99 -6.12 5.27
C TRP A 145 4.00 -7.26 5.42
N THR A 146 4.48 -8.49 5.66
CA THR A 146 3.61 -9.65 5.94
C THR A 146 2.61 -9.36 7.05
N GLN A 147 3.01 -8.70 8.13
CA GLN A 147 2.06 -8.37 9.21
C GLN A 147 1.00 -7.37 8.79
N ARG A 148 1.37 -6.33 8.04
CA ARG A 148 0.37 -5.39 7.50
C ARG A 148 -0.66 -6.10 6.63
N VAL A 149 -0.22 -7.06 5.80
CA VAL A 149 -1.11 -7.84 4.94
C VAL A 149 -2.02 -8.78 5.75
N ILE A 150 -1.49 -9.43 6.80
CA ILE A 150 -2.29 -10.27 7.71
C ILE A 150 -3.33 -9.42 8.43
N ASP A 151 -2.96 -8.27 8.97
CA ASP A 151 -3.86 -7.37 9.67
C ASP A 151 -4.98 -6.88 8.75
N ALA A 152 -4.64 -6.41 7.55
CA ALA A 152 -5.60 -5.97 6.56
C ALA A 152 -6.56 -7.08 6.13
N LYS A 153 -6.05 -8.30 5.96
CA LYS A 153 -6.87 -9.50 5.68
C LYS A 153 -7.85 -9.79 6.83
N ASN A 154 -7.38 -9.73 8.07
CA ASN A 154 -8.21 -10.00 9.25
C ASN A 154 -9.30 -8.92 9.45
N ARG A 155 -9.04 -7.67 9.06
CA ARG A 155 -10.04 -6.59 9.05
C ARG A 155 -11.08 -6.72 7.93
N GLY A 156 -10.84 -7.60 6.96
CA GLY A 156 -11.76 -7.83 5.85
C GLY A 156 -11.63 -6.79 4.73
N LEU A 157 -10.43 -6.69 4.14
CA LEU A 157 -10.10 -5.91 2.93
C LEU A 157 -11.32 -5.41 2.13
N ASP A 158 -11.73 -4.16 2.36
CA ASP A 158 -12.69 -3.47 1.49
C ASP A 158 -12.60 -1.95 1.68
N LEU A 159 -12.26 -1.22 0.62
CA LEU A 159 -12.14 0.25 0.62
C LEU A 159 -13.09 0.95 -0.35
N MET A 160 -13.85 0.18 -1.12
CA MET A 160 -14.66 0.72 -2.21
C MET A 160 -16.13 0.58 -1.86
N ARG A 161 -16.90 1.65 -2.08
CA ARG A 161 -18.35 1.56 -1.93
C ARG A 161 -18.94 0.82 -3.13
N ARG A 162 -19.52 -0.36 -2.90
CA ARG A 162 -20.44 -0.97 -3.87
C ARG A 162 -21.70 -0.11 -3.90
N ARG A 163 -21.94 0.65 -4.97
CA ARG A 163 -23.29 1.13 -5.26
C ARG A 163 -24.11 -0.08 -5.72
N GLY A 164 -25.03 -0.52 -4.87
CA GLY A 164 -26.10 -1.43 -5.29
C GLY A 164 -27.02 -0.70 -6.28
N GLY A 165 -27.21 -1.32 -7.44
CA GLY A 165 -28.46 -1.20 -8.20
C GLY A 165 -29.46 -2.24 -7.70
#